data_AF-A0A6A8AN27-F1
#
_entry.id   AF-A0A6A8AN27-F1
#
_cell.length_a   1.000
_cell.length_b   1.000
_cell.length_c   1.000
_cell.angle_alpha   90.00
_cell.angle_beta   90.00
_cell.angle_gamma   90.00
#
_symmetry.space_group_name_H-M   'P 1'
#
loop_
_entity.id
_entity.type
_entity.pdbx_description
1 polymer ?
#
loop_
_entity_poly.entity_id
_entity_poly.type
_entity_poly.pdbx_seq_one_letter_code
_entity_poly.pdbx_strand_id
1 'polypeptide(L)'
;MLLAIFSFAFLFRVAIIFHNEYPPSSDIGLHGSILNLILDEGELPSWNPYHMGGEPLATPPGFHFFVSILILFTGMPILLAQLITAAFFSSVIVFPAYLVSRRIWRSHSAGILAAFFAAISALSLEMISWGGYTNIVSLVLIVIIFYLFLRDIDQPSHRHLLIGTLLFGSLIITHTFSLFVFFPILALYFFLLLIGKFLKLKKTELLKKLRFFVVSFTLGIVAVSPWLLRVFSFYMDVSAEGALMGGLDNRNIILANRTVDPIITTLIIVIIPTFFILKASRKRYVDSGSLLLVAWFLVPIVMTQAYLFGVFVDYSRFMYFIDFPGILIISACLFYLFRYTSIAISRVPKIKWNRIKKTVPVLIFTASIFIFIIVSLWSIFPDEAMK
;
A
#
# COMPACT_ATOMS: atom_id res chain seq x y z
N MET A 1 -17.13 -12.37 -11.23
CA MET A 1 -16.28 -12.68 -10.06
C MET A 1 -15.60 -11.45 -9.45
N LEU A 2 -14.76 -10.67 -10.15
CA LEU A 2 -14.13 -9.48 -9.54
C LEU A 2 -15.12 -8.47 -8.98
N LEU A 3 -16.21 -8.18 -9.71
CA LEU A 3 -17.31 -7.34 -9.20
C LEU A 3 -17.97 -7.91 -7.96
N ALA A 4 -18.07 -9.24 -7.84
CA ALA A 4 -18.60 -9.88 -6.63
C ALA A 4 -17.64 -9.73 -5.45
N ILE A 5 -16.33 -9.86 -5.68
CA ILE A 5 -15.30 -9.61 -4.65
C ILE A 5 -15.33 -8.14 -4.22
N PHE A 6 -15.44 -7.20 -5.16
CA PHE A 6 -15.58 -5.77 -4.85
C PHE A 6 -16.86 -5.48 -4.05
N SER A 7 -18.01 -6.05 -4.47
CA SER A 7 -19.28 -5.87 -3.76
C SER A 7 -19.20 -6.42 -2.34
N PHE A 8 -18.61 -7.61 -2.19
CA PHE A 8 -18.33 -8.20 -0.88
C PHE A 8 -17.40 -7.29 -0.04
N ALA A 9 -16.30 -6.82 -0.61
CA ALA A 9 -15.34 -5.94 0.07
C ALA A 9 -16.00 -4.65 0.59
N PHE A 10 -16.88 -4.06 -0.22
CA PHE A 10 -17.62 -2.86 0.11
C PHE A 10 -18.65 -3.10 1.20
N LEU A 11 -19.52 -4.10 1.03
CA LEU A 11 -20.53 -4.44 2.04
C LEU A 11 -19.89 -4.85 3.38
N PHE A 12 -18.77 -5.57 3.33
CA PHE A 12 -18.04 -5.98 4.54
C PHE A 12 -17.48 -4.77 5.29
N ARG A 13 -16.86 -3.81 4.59
CA ARG A 13 -16.34 -2.57 5.20
C ARG A 13 -17.47 -1.68 5.73
N VAL A 14 -18.57 -1.56 5.00
CA VAL A 14 -19.78 -0.87 5.47
C VAL A 14 -20.28 -1.53 6.77
N ALA A 15 -20.40 -2.86 6.80
CA ALA A 15 -20.83 -3.56 8.00
C ALA A 15 -19.91 -3.33 9.21
N ILE A 16 -18.59 -3.23 9.00
CA ILE A 16 -17.62 -2.94 10.07
C ILE A 16 -17.76 -1.49 10.57
N ILE A 17 -17.80 -0.53 9.65
CA ILE A 17 -17.84 0.90 10.00
C ILE A 17 -19.14 1.27 10.72
N PHE A 18 -20.26 0.72 10.26
CA PHE A 18 -21.59 0.97 10.84
C PHE A 18 -21.97 -0.02 11.93
N HIS A 19 -21.02 -0.83 12.41
CA HIS A 19 -21.26 -1.72 13.55
C HIS A 19 -21.55 -0.93 14.83
N ASN A 20 -20.87 0.22 14.99
CA ASN A 20 -21.09 1.15 16.08
C ASN A 20 -21.86 2.39 15.58
N GLU A 21 -22.65 3.00 16.46
CA GLU A 21 -23.38 4.23 16.15
C GLU A 21 -22.44 5.37 15.76
N TYR A 22 -21.30 5.46 16.47
CA TYR A 22 -20.22 6.39 16.17
C TYR A 22 -18.95 5.58 15.88
N PRO A 23 -18.20 5.93 14.83
CA PRO A 23 -16.94 5.26 14.56
C PRO A 23 -15.88 5.67 15.61
N PRO A 24 -14.99 4.76 16.01
CA PRO A 24 -14.28 4.85 17.29
C PRO A 24 -13.08 5.83 17.34
N SER A 25 -12.85 6.66 16.31
CA SER A 25 -11.58 7.40 16.17
C SER A 25 -11.69 8.92 16.13
N SER A 26 -10.68 9.57 16.72
CA SER A 26 -10.46 11.02 16.70
C SER A 26 -10.23 11.58 15.29
N ASP A 27 -9.58 10.83 14.39
CA ASP A 27 -9.24 11.31 13.05
C ASP A 27 -10.47 11.59 12.20
N ILE A 28 -11.58 10.93 12.52
CA ILE A 28 -12.88 11.12 11.87
C ILE A 28 -13.47 12.49 12.21
N GLY A 29 -13.26 12.94 13.45
CA GLY A 29 -13.59 14.29 13.89
C GLY A 29 -12.73 15.33 13.18
N LEU A 30 -11.43 15.07 13.02
CA LEU A 30 -10.53 15.94 12.26
C LEU A 30 -10.99 16.09 10.80
N HIS A 31 -11.25 14.98 10.10
CA HIS A 31 -11.76 15.01 8.73
C HIS A 31 -13.11 15.74 8.64
N GLY A 32 -14.04 15.46 9.54
CA GLY A 32 -15.34 16.14 9.61
C GLY A 32 -15.21 17.65 9.82
N SER A 33 -14.28 18.08 10.68
CA SER A 33 -14.04 19.51 10.95
C SER A 33 -13.53 20.26 9.72
N ILE A 34 -12.60 19.66 8.96
CA ILE A 34 -12.09 20.25 7.71
C ILE A 34 -13.20 20.29 6.64
N LEU A 35 -14.03 19.25 6.57
CA LEU A 35 -15.18 19.21 5.65
C LEU A 35 -16.20 20.31 5.96
N ASN A 36 -16.52 20.54 7.24
CA ASN A 36 -17.39 21.64 7.66
C ASN A 36 -16.84 22.98 7.17
N LEU A 37 -15.56 23.28 7.44
CA LEU A 37 -14.96 24.54 7.02
C LEU A 37 -15.00 24.73 5.49
N ILE A 38 -14.69 23.69 4.71
CA ILE A 38 -14.75 23.76 3.24
C ILE A 38 -16.18 24.03 2.75
N LEU A 39 -17.18 23.39 3.36
CA LEU A 39 -18.58 23.55 2.98
C LEU A 39 -19.15 24.92 3.39
N ASP A 40 -18.73 25.45 4.54
CA ASP A 40 -19.18 26.73 5.07
C ASP A 40 -18.53 27.92 4.34
N GLU A 41 -17.22 27.85 4.08
CA GLU A 41 -16.48 28.93 3.41
C GLU A 41 -16.58 28.86 1.87
N GLY A 42 -16.87 27.68 1.32
CA GLY A 42 -16.89 27.43 -0.13
C GLY A 42 -15.49 27.42 -0.76
N GLU A 43 -14.43 27.50 0.04
CA GLU A 43 -13.03 27.42 -0.38
C GLU A 43 -12.19 26.58 0.59
N LEU A 44 -10.92 26.35 0.27
CA LEU A 44 -10.02 25.62 1.18
C LEU A 44 -9.53 26.59 2.27
N PRO A 45 -9.85 26.37 3.55
CA PRO A 45 -9.57 27.32 4.63
C PRO A 45 -8.07 27.42 4.89
N SER A 46 -7.57 28.60 5.25
CA SER A 46 -6.15 28.80 5.59
C SER A 46 -5.83 28.43 7.03
N TRP A 47 -6.84 28.34 7.87
CA TRP A 47 -6.72 28.14 9.28
C TRP A 47 -7.69 27.06 9.74
N ASN A 48 -7.23 26.15 10.59
CA ASN A 48 -8.06 25.17 11.24
C ASN A 48 -8.26 25.56 12.72
N PRO A 49 -9.41 26.17 13.09
CA PRO A 49 -9.69 26.54 14.48
C PRO A 49 -9.96 25.34 15.38
N TYR A 50 -10.22 24.15 14.81
CA TYR A 50 -10.53 22.93 15.56
C TYR A 50 -9.28 22.16 16.00
N HIS A 51 -8.10 22.50 15.47
CA HIS A 51 -6.85 21.94 15.97
C HIS A 51 -6.44 22.65 17.28
N MET A 52 -5.64 21.99 18.13
CA MET A 52 -5.33 22.44 19.50
C MET A 52 -4.73 23.86 19.55
N GLY A 53 -5.56 24.89 19.81
CA GLY A 53 -5.15 26.30 19.80
C GLY A 53 -5.18 26.99 18.43
N GLY A 54 -5.62 26.26 17.40
CA GLY A 54 -5.67 26.67 16.01
C GLY A 54 -4.31 26.58 15.31
N GLU A 55 -4.31 26.16 14.05
CA GLU A 55 -3.09 26.09 13.24
C GLU A 55 -3.36 26.38 11.75
N PRO A 56 -2.33 26.70 10.95
CA PRO A 56 -2.47 26.75 9.50
C PRO A 56 -2.93 25.39 8.96
N LEU A 57 -3.94 25.36 8.09
CA LEU A 57 -4.40 24.11 7.50
C LEU A 57 -3.38 23.58 6.48
N ALA A 58 -2.46 22.75 6.95
CA ALA A 58 -1.45 22.08 6.14
C ALA A 58 -1.87 20.68 5.66
N THR A 59 -3.03 20.20 6.09
CA THR A 59 -3.56 18.88 5.70
C THR A 59 -3.81 18.82 4.19
N PRO A 60 -3.35 17.77 3.49
CA PRO A 60 -3.62 17.60 2.07
C PRO A 60 -5.14 17.50 1.78
N PRO A 61 -5.68 18.30 0.83
CA PRO A 61 -7.12 18.50 0.70
C PRO A 61 -7.81 17.48 -0.21
N GLY A 62 -7.08 16.60 -0.88
CA GLY A 62 -7.59 15.73 -1.94
C GLY A 62 -8.76 14.84 -1.51
N PHE A 63 -8.66 14.22 -0.33
CA PHE A 63 -9.78 13.46 0.23
C PHE A 63 -10.97 14.37 0.57
N HIS A 64 -10.70 15.50 1.23
CA HIS A 64 -11.72 16.43 1.69
C HIS A 64 -12.50 17.03 0.52
N PHE A 65 -11.82 17.47 -0.54
CA PHE A 65 -12.45 17.95 -1.76
C PHE A 65 -13.34 16.91 -2.42
N PHE A 66 -12.88 15.65 -2.51
CA PHE A 66 -13.72 14.59 -3.07
C PHE A 66 -15.01 14.42 -2.26
N VAL A 67 -14.91 14.39 -0.93
CA VAL A 67 -16.07 14.22 -0.05
C VAL A 67 -16.98 15.45 -0.06
N SER A 68 -16.44 16.67 -0.03
CA SER A 68 -17.23 17.91 -0.12
C SER A 68 -18.02 17.96 -1.43
N ILE A 69 -17.40 17.61 -2.56
CA ILE A 69 -18.10 17.52 -3.85
C ILE A 69 -19.22 16.48 -3.78
N LEU A 70 -18.96 15.30 -3.22
CA LEU A 70 -19.98 14.27 -3.03
C LEU A 70 -21.17 14.80 -2.21
N ILE A 71 -20.91 15.50 -1.11
CA ILE A 71 -21.95 16.12 -0.26
C ILE A 71 -22.76 17.14 -1.05
N LEU A 72 -22.10 18.04 -1.78
CA LEU A 72 -22.77 19.07 -2.59
C LEU A 72 -23.71 18.46 -3.65
N PHE A 73 -23.32 17.33 -4.26
CA PHE A 73 -24.15 16.66 -5.27
C PHE A 73 -25.27 15.79 -4.70
N THR A 74 -25.13 15.30 -3.47
CA THR A 74 -26.03 14.26 -2.93
C THR A 74 -26.85 14.70 -1.72
N GLY A 75 -26.46 15.80 -1.07
CA GLY A 75 -27.03 16.21 0.21
C GLY A 75 -26.74 15.24 1.36
N MET A 76 -25.78 14.32 1.20
CA MET A 76 -25.44 13.36 2.27
C MET A 76 -24.91 14.07 3.52
N PRO A 77 -25.28 13.62 4.73
CA PRO A 77 -24.63 14.08 5.95
C PRO A 77 -23.12 13.83 5.92
N ILE A 78 -22.33 14.73 6.49
CA ILE A 78 -20.86 14.69 6.45
C ILE A 78 -20.31 13.34 6.91
N LEU A 79 -20.79 12.85 8.06
CA LEU A 79 -20.35 11.57 8.60
C LEU A 79 -20.65 10.42 7.62
N LEU A 80 -21.83 10.37 7.03
CA LEU A 80 -22.19 9.34 6.07
C LEU A 80 -21.31 9.41 4.81
N ALA A 81 -21.09 10.62 4.28
CA ALA A 81 -20.33 10.84 3.06
C ALA A 81 -18.86 10.43 3.22
N GLN A 82 -18.21 10.78 4.33
CA GLN A 82 -16.82 10.37 4.57
C GLN A 82 -16.69 8.86 4.76
N LEU A 83 -17.61 8.22 5.49
CA LEU A 83 -17.57 6.78 5.77
C LEU A 83 -17.80 5.94 4.52
N ILE A 84 -18.78 6.31 3.69
CA ILE A 84 -19.02 5.66 2.40
C ILE A 84 -17.83 5.86 1.46
N THR A 85 -17.25 7.06 1.42
CA THR A 85 -16.07 7.34 0.59
C THR A 85 -14.88 6.49 1.01
N ALA A 86 -14.61 6.40 2.31
CA ALA A 86 -13.56 5.54 2.85
C ALA A 86 -13.79 4.07 2.49
N ALA A 87 -15.02 3.56 2.70
CA ALA A 87 -15.38 2.18 2.36
C ALA A 87 -15.23 1.92 0.85
N PHE A 88 -15.60 2.88 0.01
CA PHE A 88 -15.46 2.81 -1.44
C PHE A 88 -13.99 2.68 -1.85
N PHE A 89 -13.13 3.63 -1.48
CA PHE A 89 -11.72 3.59 -1.85
C PHE A 89 -11.00 2.38 -1.26
N SER A 90 -11.31 2.02 -0.01
CA SER A 90 -10.78 0.81 0.63
C SER A 90 -11.21 -0.46 -0.11
N SER A 91 -12.36 -0.48 -0.79
CA SER A 91 -12.81 -1.59 -1.62
C SER A 91 -12.24 -1.58 -3.03
N VAL A 92 -11.96 -0.38 -3.58
CA VAL A 92 -11.38 -0.21 -4.92
C VAL A 92 -10.04 -0.94 -5.04
N ILE A 93 -9.30 -1.12 -3.94
CA ILE A 93 -8.01 -1.85 -3.88
C ILE A 93 -8.08 -3.27 -4.49
N VAL A 94 -9.26 -3.90 -4.53
CA VAL A 94 -9.52 -5.20 -5.15
C VAL A 94 -9.10 -5.22 -6.62
N PHE A 95 -9.39 -4.15 -7.37
CA PHE A 95 -9.08 -4.08 -8.79
C PHE A 95 -7.57 -4.00 -9.08
N PRO A 96 -6.81 -3.04 -8.51
CA PRO A 96 -5.38 -2.98 -8.74
C PRO A 96 -4.64 -4.17 -8.08
N ALA A 97 -5.16 -4.80 -7.01
CA ALA A 97 -4.67 -6.10 -6.51
C ALA A 97 -4.70 -7.18 -7.58
N TYR A 98 -5.85 -7.37 -8.24
CA TYR A 98 -5.97 -8.30 -9.35
C TYR A 98 -5.02 -7.94 -10.50
N LEU A 99 -4.99 -6.67 -10.92
CA LEU A 99 -4.23 -6.22 -12.09
C LEU A 99 -2.71 -6.37 -11.88
N VAL A 100 -2.19 -5.93 -10.73
CA VAL A 100 -0.77 -6.05 -10.39
C VAL A 100 -0.39 -7.51 -10.21
N SER A 101 -1.15 -8.28 -9.43
CA SER A 101 -0.87 -9.70 -9.21
C SER A 101 -0.90 -10.51 -10.50
N ARG A 102 -1.94 -10.34 -11.33
CA ARG A 102 -2.02 -10.98 -12.65
C ARG A 102 -0.81 -10.64 -13.51
N ARG A 103 -0.38 -9.37 -13.48
CA ARG A 103 0.78 -8.91 -14.25
C ARG A 103 2.06 -9.54 -13.72
N ILE A 104 2.33 -9.46 -12.42
CA ILE A 104 3.54 -10.00 -11.77
C ILE A 104 3.62 -11.52 -11.91
N TRP A 105 2.53 -12.25 -11.67
CA TRP A 105 2.56 -13.71 -11.64
C TRP A 105 2.15 -14.38 -12.95
N ARG A 106 1.72 -13.60 -13.95
CA ARG A 106 1.20 -14.09 -15.25
C ARG A 106 0.09 -15.13 -15.10
N SER A 107 -0.73 -14.98 -14.06
CA SER A 107 -1.79 -15.93 -13.70
C SER A 107 -3.04 -15.18 -13.29
N HIS A 108 -4.17 -15.51 -13.93
CA HIS A 108 -5.48 -14.97 -13.57
C HIS A 108 -5.88 -15.41 -12.16
N SER A 109 -5.61 -16.67 -11.79
CA SER A 109 -5.92 -17.24 -10.49
C SER A 109 -5.16 -16.55 -9.35
N ALA A 110 -3.86 -16.27 -9.54
CA ALA A 110 -3.09 -15.49 -8.56
C ALA A 110 -3.66 -14.07 -8.43
N GLY A 111 -4.14 -13.48 -9.53
CA GLY A 111 -4.85 -12.20 -9.52
C GLY A 111 -6.13 -12.23 -8.70
N ILE A 112 -6.96 -13.26 -8.89
CA ILE A 112 -8.25 -13.41 -8.18
C ILE A 112 -8.00 -13.64 -6.68
N LEU A 113 -7.00 -14.44 -6.30
CA LEU A 113 -6.61 -14.63 -4.91
C LEU A 113 -6.13 -13.31 -4.28
N ALA A 114 -5.33 -12.51 -5.00
CA ALA A 114 -4.90 -11.21 -4.50
C ALA A 114 -6.05 -10.23 -4.30
N ALA A 115 -6.99 -10.19 -5.25
CA ALA A 115 -8.24 -9.43 -5.09
C ALA A 115 -9.04 -9.87 -3.86
N PHE A 116 -9.16 -11.17 -3.64
CA PHE A 116 -9.89 -11.71 -2.49
C PHE A 116 -9.18 -11.39 -1.16
N PHE A 117 -7.87 -11.60 -1.06
CA PHE A 117 -7.14 -11.25 0.17
C PHE A 117 -7.11 -9.75 0.44
N ALA A 118 -7.04 -8.90 -0.58
CA ALA A 118 -7.19 -7.46 -0.41
C ALA A 118 -8.60 -7.07 0.08
N ALA A 119 -9.64 -7.83 -0.28
CA ALA A 119 -10.99 -7.61 0.23
C ALA A 119 -11.11 -7.89 1.74
N ILE A 120 -10.32 -8.80 2.29
CA ILE A 120 -10.35 -9.21 3.70
C ILE A 120 -9.10 -8.82 4.50
N SER A 121 -8.29 -7.88 4.00
CA SER A 121 -7.06 -7.48 4.67
C SER A 121 -7.35 -6.83 6.03
N ALA A 122 -6.88 -7.47 7.11
CA ALA A 122 -6.98 -6.95 8.47
C ALA A 122 -6.38 -5.55 8.60
N LEU A 123 -5.19 -5.31 8.04
CA LEU A 123 -4.53 -3.99 8.06
C LEU A 123 -5.35 -2.91 7.33
N SER A 124 -6.01 -3.28 6.22
CA SER A 124 -6.93 -2.38 5.52
C SER A 124 -8.20 -2.09 6.32
N LEU A 125 -8.67 -3.04 7.14
CA LEU A 125 -9.86 -2.89 7.98
C LEU A 125 -9.54 -2.05 9.22
N GLU A 126 -8.44 -2.33 9.89
CA GLU A 126 -7.92 -1.55 11.01
C GLU A 126 -7.78 -0.08 10.62
N MET A 127 -7.16 0.20 9.47
CA MET A 127 -6.98 1.54 8.95
C MET A 127 -8.28 2.29 8.65
N ILE A 128 -9.35 1.58 8.25
CA ILE A 128 -10.65 2.24 8.08
C ILE A 128 -11.33 2.56 9.42
N SER A 129 -11.11 1.70 10.42
CA SER A 129 -11.71 1.85 11.76
C SER A 129 -11.13 3.04 12.52
N TRP A 130 -9.82 3.32 12.36
CA TRP A 130 -9.21 4.48 12.99
C TRP A 130 -9.29 5.77 12.17
N GLY A 131 -9.97 5.80 11.02
CA GLY A 131 -10.11 7.04 10.26
C GLY A 131 -8.94 7.37 9.33
N GLY A 132 -8.09 6.40 9.00
CA GLY A 132 -6.94 6.56 8.09
C GLY A 132 -7.32 6.73 6.61
N TYR A 133 -8.32 7.54 6.31
CA TYR A 133 -8.98 7.64 5.00
C TYR A 133 -8.05 8.14 3.90
N THR A 134 -7.25 9.17 4.20
CA THR A 134 -6.23 9.69 3.27
C THR A 134 -5.16 8.63 2.97
N ASN A 135 -4.80 7.80 3.96
CA ASN A 135 -3.85 6.71 3.79
C ASN A 135 -4.43 5.59 2.90
N ILE A 136 -5.69 5.20 3.11
CA ILE A 136 -6.42 4.24 2.26
C ILE A 136 -6.38 4.66 0.79
N VAL A 137 -6.78 5.89 0.50
CA VAL A 137 -6.80 6.43 -0.86
C VAL A 137 -5.39 6.39 -1.45
N SER A 138 -4.39 6.80 -0.68
CA SER A 138 -3.00 6.86 -1.13
C SER A 138 -2.39 5.49 -1.42
N LEU A 139 -2.71 4.46 -0.62
CA LEU A 139 -2.28 3.09 -0.89
C LEU A 139 -2.87 2.57 -2.21
N VAL A 140 -4.16 2.85 -2.48
CA VAL A 140 -4.78 2.52 -3.77
C VAL A 140 -4.08 3.24 -4.92
N LEU A 141 -3.81 4.54 -4.77
CA LEU A 141 -3.11 5.34 -5.78
C LEU A 141 -1.69 4.79 -6.07
N ILE A 142 -0.92 4.46 -5.03
CA ILE A 142 0.42 3.86 -5.17
C ILE A 142 0.36 2.58 -6.00
N VAL A 143 -0.58 1.70 -5.71
CA VAL A 143 -0.73 0.43 -6.43
C VAL A 143 -1.08 0.68 -7.89
N ILE A 144 -2.00 1.60 -8.17
CA ILE A 144 -2.37 1.97 -9.55
C ILE A 144 -1.17 2.58 -10.29
N ILE A 145 -0.39 3.44 -9.62
CA ILE A 145 0.85 4.01 -10.18
C ILE A 145 1.84 2.89 -10.53
N PHE A 146 2.06 1.92 -9.64
CA PHE A 146 2.94 0.79 -9.93
C PHE A 146 2.42 -0.11 -11.05
N TYR A 147 1.10 -0.37 -11.10
CA TYR A 147 0.49 -1.07 -12.22
C TYR A 147 0.74 -0.35 -13.55
N LEU A 148 0.47 0.96 -13.59
CA LEU A 148 0.61 1.80 -14.76
C LEU A 148 2.06 1.91 -15.21
N PHE A 149 2.99 2.06 -14.26
CA PHE A 149 4.43 2.01 -14.52
C PHE A 149 4.83 0.68 -15.17
N LEU A 150 4.42 -0.45 -14.58
CA LEU A 150 4.72 -1.76 -15.17
C LEU A 150 4.11 -1.90 -16.57
N ARG A 151 2.97 -1.27 -16.85
CA ARG A 151 2.34 -1.23 -18.18
C ARG A 151 3.15 -0.37 -19.16
N ASP A 152 3.59 0.79 -18.72
CA ASP A 152 4.38 1.72 -19.53
C ASP A 152 5.76 1.15 -19.92
N ILE A 153 6.39 0.37 -19.04
CA ILE A 153 7.65 -0.33 -19.37
C ILE A 153 7.50 -1.24 -20.59
N ASP A 154 6.38 -1.97 -20.68
CA ASP A 154 6.16 -2.92 -21.77
C ASP A 154 5.62 -2.23 -23.02
N GLN A 155 4.75 -1.23 -22.86
CA GLN A 155 4.08 -0.51 -23.93
C GLN A 155 4.04 0.99 -23.60
N PRO A 156 5.13 1.73 -23.86
CA PRO A 156 5.19 3.15 -23.54
C PRO A 156 4.07 3.93 -24.21
N SER A 157 3.36 4.78 -23.47
CA SER A 157 2.26 5.57 -24.01
C SER A 157 2.15 6.95 -23.36
N HIS A 158 1.89 7.98 -24.16
CA HIS A 158 1.57 9.32 -23.64
C HIS A 158 0.33 9.30 -22.74
N ARG A 159 -0.62 8.38 -22.99
CA ARG A 159 -1.78 8.19 -22.10
C ARG A 159 -1.36 7.69 -20.72
N HIS A 160 -0.35 6.83 -20.63
CA HIS A 160 0.17 6.39 -19.33
C HIS A 160 0.85 7.53 -18.59
N LEU A 161 1.58 8.41 -19.29
CA LEU A 161 2.18 9.59 -18.67
C LEU A 161 1.12 10.57 -18.17
N LEU A 162 0.08 10.85 -18.97
CA LEU A 162 -1.02 11.72 -18.56
C LEU A 162 -1.74 11.18 -17.32
N ILE A 163 -2.12 9.90 -17.33
CA ILE A 163 -2.77 9.27 -16.18
C ILE A 163 -1.80 9.23 -14.98
N GLY A 164 -0.52 8.96 -15.22
CA GLY A 164 0.53 9.02 -14.20
C GLY A 164 0.62 10.39 -13.55
N THR A 165 0.62 11.47 -14.34
CA THR A 165 0.60 12.85 -13.86
C THR A 165 -0.58 13.12 -12.94
N LEU A 166 -1.78 12.72 -13.36
CA LEU A 166 -2.99 12.87 -12.53
C LEU A 166 -2.87 12.08 -11.23
N LEU A 167 -2.42 10.83 -11.28
CA LEU A 167 -2.27 9.98 -10.09
C LEU A 167 -1.21 10.52 -9.12
N PHE A 168 -0.09 11.05 -9.62
CA PHE A 168 0.93 11.68 -8.78
C PHE A 168 0.43 12.97 -8.14
N GLY A 169 -0.24 13.83 -8.92
CA GLY A 169 -0.91 15.01 -8.39
C GLY A 169 -1.88 14.63 -7.27
N SER A 170 -2.79 13.68 -7.55
CA SER A 170 -3.73 13.13 -6.56
C SER A 170 -3.04 12.58 -5.32
N LEU A 171 -1.94 11.84 -5.46
CA LEU A 171 -1.21 11.28 -4.33
C LEU A 171 -0.63 12.39 -3.43
N ILE A 172 -0.02 13.42 -4.03
CA ILE A 172 0.55 14.57 -3.31
C ILE A 172 -0.53 15.29 -2.50
N ILE A 173 -1.67 15.60 -3.12
CA ILE A 173 -2.76 16.33 -2.43
C ILE A 173 -3.60 15.43 -1.53
N THR A 174 -3.42 14.11 -1.54
CA THR A 174 -4.18 13.20 -0.66
C THR A 174 -3.41 12.91 0.62
N HIS A 175 -2.12 12.57 0.53
CA HIS A 175 -1.32 12.20 1.71
C HIS A 175 0.17 12.33 1.42
N THR A 176 0.78 13.43 1.90
CA THR A 176 2.21 13.70 1.71
C THR A 176 3.10 12.66 2.38
N PHE A 177 2.68 12.10 3.53
CA PHE A 177 3.44 11.05 4.22
C PHE A 177 3.65 9.80 3.35
N SER A 178 2.70 9.45 2.48
CA SER A 178 2.85 8.30 1.57
C SER A 178 4.03 8.45 0.60
N LEU A 179 4.47 9.69 0.30
CA LEU A 179 5.64 9.94 -0.53
C LEU A 179 6.94 9.53 0.17
N PHE A 180 7.01 9.62 1.50
CA PHE A 180 8.16 9.18 2.29
C PHE A 180 8.40 7.68 2.22
N VAL A 181 7.37 6.88 1.91
CA VAL A 181 7.53 5.44 1.66
C VAL A 181 7.73 5.16 0.18
N PHE A 182 6.98 5.87 -0.68
CA PHE A 182 7.02 5.67 -2.13
C PHE A 182 8.41 5.95 -2.73
N PHE A 183 9.07 7.05 -2.35
CA PHE A 183 10.38 7.41 -2.92
C PHE A 183 11.50 6.44 -2.55
N PRO A 184 11.64 5.99 -1.28
CA PRO A 184 12.59 4.95 -0.94
C PRO A 184 12.33 3.62 -1.69
N ILE A 185 11.07 3.25 -1.94
CA ILE A 185 10.75 2.08 -2.80
C ILE A 185 11.32 2.29 -4.20
N LEU A 186 11.12 3.46 -4.81
CA LEU A 186 11.67 3.78 -6.13
C LEU A 186 13.20 3.82 -6.11
N ALA A 187 13.81 4.40 -5.08
CA ALA A 187 15.25 4.50 -4.93
C ALA A 187 15.88 3.11 -4.88
N LEU A 188 15.35 2.23 -4.03
CA LEU A 188 15.80 0.83 -3.95
C LEU A 188 15.56 0.09 -5.27
N TYR A 189 14.39 0.27 -5.91
CA TYR A 189 14.10 -0.32 -7.21
C TYR A 189 15.14 0.06 -8.28
N PHE A 190 15.46 1.35 -8.41
CA PHE A 190 16.43 1.84 -9.37
C PHE A 190 17.86 1.41 -9.01
N PHE A 191 18.20 1.37 -7.73
CA PHE A 191 19.47 0.83 -7.25
C PHE A 191 19.64 -0.65 -7.62
N LEU A 192 18.62 -1.47 -7.42
CA LEU A 192 18.63 -2.88 -7.83
C LEU A 192 18.73 -3.05 -9.36
N LEU A 193 18.12 -2.15 -10.14
CA LEU A 193 18.30 -2.14 -11.60
C LEU A 193 19.73 -1.76 -12.01
N LEU A 194 20.36 -0.82 -11.29
CA LEU A 194 21.73 -0.39 -11.54
C LEU A 194 22.72 -1.53 -11.26
N ILE A 195 22.56 -2.23 -10.13
CA ILE A 195 23.33 -3.43 -9.80
C ILE A 195 23.15 -4.50 -10.89
N GLY A 196 21.91 -4.78 -11.30
CA GLY A 196 21.64 -5.75 -12.36
C GLY A 196 22.27 -5.40 -13.71
N LYS A 197 22.40 -4.10 -14.03
CA LYS A 197 23.11 -3.61 -15.22
C LYS A 197 24.63 -3.78 -15.05
N PHE A 198 25.19 -3.41 -13.90
CA PHE A 198 26.62 -3.51 -13.61
C PHE A 198 27.11 -4.96 -13.65
N LEU A 199 26.36 -5.87 -13.05
CA LEU A 199 26.63 -7.31 -13.06
C LEU A 199 26.38 -7.97 -14.43
N LYS A 200 26.07 -7.20 -15.48
CA LYS A 200 25.73 -7.67 -16.84
C LYS A 200 24.60 -8.71 -16.88
N LEU A 201 23.78 -8.79 -15.83
CA LEU A 201 22.66 -9.73 -15.74
C LEU A 201 21.54 -9.36 -16.72
N LYS A 202 21.44 -8.07 -17.10
CA LYS A 202 20.38 -7.58 -17.99
C LYS A 202 20.76 -6.30 -18.73
N LYS A 203 20.55 -6.27 -20.06
CA LYS A 203 20.45 -5.02 -20.81
C LYS A 203 19.22 -4.25 -20.31
N THR A 204 19.47 -3.19 -19.54
CA THR A 204 18.41 -2.44 -18.86
C THR A 204 18.41 -1.00 -19.37
N GLU A 205 17.32 -0.60 -20.01
CA GLU A 205 17.09 0.78 -20.46
C GLU A 205 16.59 1.63 -19.29
N LEU A 206 17.50 1.96 -18.36
CA LEU A 206 17.21 2.70 -17.13
C LEU A 206 16.46 4.02 -17.40
N LEU A 207 16.93 4.78 -18.39
CA LEU A 207 16.34 6.07 -18.79
C LEU A 207 14.88 5.94 -19.23
N LYS A 208 14.53 4.88 -19.97
CA LYS A 208 13.14 4.67 -20.41
C LYS A 208 12.22 4.40 -19.22
N LYS A 209 12.70 3.71 -18.20
CA LYS A 209 11.93 3.44 -16.97
C LYS A 209 11.83 4.67 -16.09
N LEU A 210 12.91 5.46 -16.02
CA LEU A 210 12.95 6.69 -15.24
C LEU A 210 12.01 7.76 -15.83
N ARG A 211 11.86 7.79 -17.16
CA ARG A 211 10.95 8.70 -17.87
C ARG A 211 9.56 8.74 -17.25
N PHE A 212 8.95 7.58 -16.98
CA PHE A 212 7.60 7.51 -16.42
C PHE A 212 7.49 8.30 -15.12
N PHE A 213 8.40 8.03 -14.17
CA PHE A 213 8.37 8.68 -12.86
C PHE A 213 8.75 10.15 -12.93
N VAL A 214 9.83 10.50 -13.65
CA VAL A 214 10.27 11.90 -13.73
C VAL A 214 9.19 12.76 -14.39
N VAL A 215 8.69 12.37 -15.57
CA VAL A 215 7.69 13.18 -16.28
C VAL A 215 6.39 13.25 -15.48
N SER A 216 5.88 12.11 -15.01
CA SER A 216 4.59 12.08 -14.31
C SER A 216 4.64 12.82 -12.98
N PHE A 217 5.71 12.65 -12.19
CA PHE A 217 5.87 13.32 -10.91
C PHE A 217 6.10 14.83 -11.07
N THR A 218 6.99 15.25 -11.97
CA THR A 218 7.25 16.68 -12.20
C THR A 218 5.99 17.40 -12.67
N LEU A 219 5.28 16.85 -13.66
CA LEU A 219 4.01 17.45 -14.09
C LEU A 219 2.93 17.37 -13.01
N GLY A 220 2.94 16.32 -12.18
CA GLY A 220 2.05 16.18 -11.03
C GLY A 220 2.27 17.29 -10.00
N ILE A 221 3.54 17.58 -9.64
CA ILE A 221 3.92 18.73 -8.80
C ILE A 221 3.40 20.02 -9.40
N VAL A 222 3.65 20.26 -10.69
CA VAL A 222 3.21 21.49 -11.36
C VAL A 222 1.69 21.64 -11.25
N ALA A 223 0.93 20.56 -11.49
CA ALA A 223 -0.53 20.57 -11.41
C ALA A 223 -1.06 20.91 -10.01
N VAL A 224 -0.34 20.52 -8.95
CA VAL A 224 -0.75 20.77 -7.55
C VAL A 224 0.07 21.86 -6.86
N SER A 225 0.89 22.59 -7.63
CA SER A 225 1.77 23.63 -7.13
C SER A 225 1.06 24.75 -6.37
N PRO A 226 -0.17 25.19 -6.71
CA PRO A 226 -0.85 26.21 -5.91
C PRO A 226 -1.04 25.79 -4.45
N TRP A 227 -1.40 24.52 -4.22
CA TRP A 227 -1.53 23.99 -2.86
C TRP A 227 -0.16 23.83 -2.20
N LEU A 228 0.84 23.31 -2.91
CA LEU A 228 2.20 23.17 -2.36
C LEU A 228 2.80 24.50 -1.92
N LEU A 229 2.66 25.55 -2.73
CA LEU A 229 3.16 26.89 -2.41
C LEU A 229 2.48 27.47 -1.18
N ARG A 230 1.18 27.19 -0.98
CA ARG A 230 0.43 27.62 0.19
C ARG A 230 0.97 27.02 1.49
N VAL A 231 1.30 25.72 1.49
CA VAL A 231 1.73 24.98 2.69
C VAL A 231 3.26 24.90 2.84
N PHE A 232 4.01 25.49 1.90
CA PHE A 232 5.46 25.35 1.82
C PHE A 232 6.17 25.85 3.07
N SER A 233 5.84 27.06 3.55
CA SER A 233 6.47 27.64 4.74
C SER A 233 6.24 26.76 5.97
N PHE A 234 5.00 26.33 6.19
CA PHE A 234 4.65 25.43 7.29
C PHE A 234 5.48 24.15 7.28
N TYR A 235 5.60 23.47 6.14
CA TYR A 235 6.40 22.25 6.07
C TYR A 235 7.91 22.50 6.28
N MET A 236 8.42 23.65 5.82
CA MET A 236 9.82 24.02 6.06
C MET A 236 10.09 24.29 7.53
N ASP A 237 9.18 24.99 8.22
CA ASP A 237 9.29 25.31 9.64
C ASP A 237 9.23 24.03 10.48
N VAL A 238 8.22 23.18 10.26
CA VAL A 238 8.07 21.87 10.94
C VAL A 238 9.27 20.95 10.68
N SER A 239 9.82 20.99 9.46
CA SER A 239 11.03 20.23 9.14
C SER A 239 12.27 20.77 9.87
N ALA A 240 12.40 22.10 10.01
CA ALA A 240 13.51 22.74 10.71
C ALA A 240 13.47 22.46 12.22
N GLU A 241 12.29 22.30 12.79
CA GLU A 241 12.07 21.89 14.19
C GLU A 241 12.34 20.41 14.46
N GLY A 242 12.72 19.65 13.41
CA GLY A 242 13.13 18.26 13.57
C GLY A 242 11.95 17.29 13.72
N ALA A 243 10.79 17.58 13.11
CA ALA A 243 9.63 16.68 13.10
C ALA A 243 9.98 15.26 12.62
N LEU A 244 10.92 15.12 11.68
CA LEU A 244 11.40 13.81 11.19
C LEU A 244 12.34 13.07 12.17
N MET A 245 12.90 13.78 13.15
CA MET A 245 13.73 13.23 14.21
C MET A 245 12.94 13.01 15.52
N GLY A 246 11.60 13.10 15.43
CA GLY A 246 10.67 12.82 16.52
C GLY A 246 10.33 14.00 17.42
N GLY A 247 10.91 15.19 17.21
CA GLY A 247 10.83 16.31 18.17
C GLY A 247 11.39 15.93 19.55
N LEU A 248 11.85 16.89 20.35
CA LEU A 248 12.44 16.56 21.66
C LEU A 248 11.43 15.93 22.64
N ASP A 249 10.13 16.19 22.49
CA ASP A 249 9.09 15.77 23.45
C ASP A 249 8.34 14.47 23.09
N ASN A 250 8.28 14.06 21.82
CA ASN A 250 7.49 12.87 21.41
C ASN A 250 8.31 11.58 21.28
N ARG A 251 9.64 11.65 21.39
CA ARG A 251 10.54 10.51 21.19
C ARG A 251 10.20 9.31 22.09
N ASN A 252 9.95 9.55 23.38
CA ASN A 252 9.68 8.48 24.35
C ASN A 252 8.31 7.83 24.10
N ILE A 253 7.32 8.60 23.66
CA ILE A 253 5.99 8.11 23.30
C ILE A 253 6.07 7.25 22.03
N ILE A 254 6.77 7.72 21.00
CA ILE A 254 7.01 6.99 19.75
C ILE A 254 7.75 5.67 20.02
N LEU A 255 8.73 5.68 20.92
CA LEU A 255 9.45 4.47 21.33
C LEU A 255 8.61 3.55 22.22
N ALA A 256 7.70 4.06 23.02
CA ALA A 256 6.76 3.25 23.80
C ALA A 256 5.74 2.56 22.89
N ASN A 257 5.27 3.24 21.84
CA ASN A 257 4.40 2.70 20.80
C ASN A 257 5.12 1.83 19.76
N ARG A 258 6.32 1.30 20.07
CA ARG A 258 7.01 0.30 19.25
C ARG A 258 6.30 -1.06 19.36
N THR A 259 5.07 -1.17 18.87
CA THR A 259 4.34 -2.44 18.79
C THR A 259 4.85 -3.33 17.64
N VAL A 260 5.85 -2.86 16.89
CA VAL A 260 6.49 -3.64 15.84
C VAL A 260 7.48 -4.62 16.48
N ASP A 261 6.95 -5.77 16.90
CA ASP A 261 7.73 -6.90 17.40
C ASP A 261 8.86 -7.24 16.39
N PRO A 262 10.10 -7.52 16.84
CA PRO A 262 11.15 -8.12 16.01
C PRO A 262 10.67 -9.25 15.08
N ILE A 263 9.59 -9.95 15.40
CA ILE A 263 8.89 -10.91 14.51
C ILE A 263 8.60 -10.31 13.12
N ILE A 264 8.32 -9.02 12.99
CA ILE A 264 8.07 -8.38 11.68
C ILE A 264 9.33 -8.40 10.80
N THR A 265 10.53 -8.37 11.38
CA THR A 265 11.77 -8.56 10.59
C THR A 265 11.88 -9.98 10.01
N THR A 266 11.25 -10.97 10.64
CA THR A 266 11.20 -12.35 10.11
C THR A 266 10.38 -12.44 8.83
N LEU A 267 9.52 -11.45 8.53
CA LEU A 267 8.82 -11.37 7.26
C LEU A 267 9.78 -11.30 6.06
N ILE A 268 11.02 -10.85 6.24
CA ILE A 268 12.05 -10.88 5.19
C ILE A 268 12.26 -12.31 4.65
N ILE A 269 12.04 -13.34 5.46
CA ILE A 269 12.15 -14.75 5.04
C ILE A 269 11.19 -15.06 3.89
N VAL A 270 10.05 -14.35 3.80
CA VAL A 270 9.06 -14.48 2.71
C VAL A 270 9.65 -14.13 1.33
N ILE A 271 10.75 -13.37 1.28
CA ILE A 271 11.45 -13.08 0.02
C ILE A 271 12.05 -14.36 -0.61
N ILE A 272 12.47 -15.33 0.21
CA ILE A 272 13.07 -16.59 -0.27
C ILE A 272 12.09 -17.39 -1.16
N PRO A 273 10.89 -17.80 -0.69
CA PRO A 273 9.92 -18.49 -1.54
C PRO A 273 9.47 -17.62 -2.72
N THR A 274 9.39 -16.30 -2.54
CA THR A 274 9.07 -15.35 -3.62
C THR A 274 10.04 -15.49 -4.80
N PHE A 275 11.35 -15.59 -4.54
CA PHE A 275 12.36 -15.80 -5.59
C PHE A 275 12.17 -17.11 -6.36
N PHE A 276 11.84 -18.21 -5.67
CA PHE A 276 11.57 -19.49 -6.32
C PHE A 276 10.29 -19.44 -7.16
N ILE A 277 9.25 -18.78 -6.66
CA ILE A 277 7.97 -18.62 -7.37
C ILE A 277 8.15 -17.76 -8.61
N LEU A 278 8.92 -16.67 -8.54
CA LEU A 278 9.26 -15.84 -9.69
C LEU A 278 9.95 -16.66 -10.78
N LYS A 279 10.93 -17.50 -10.40
CA LYS A 279 11.58 -18.43 -11.33
C LYS A 279 10.57 -19.38 -11.97
N ALA A 280 9.68 -19.99 -11.17
CA ALA A 280 8.67 -20.93 -11.64
C ALA A 280 7.65 -20.27 -12.59
N SER A 281 7.27 -19.01 -12.31
CA SER A 281 6.32 -18.23 -13.11
C SER A 281 6.90 -17.80 -14.44
N ARG A 282 8.12 -17.25 -14.44
CA ARG A 282 8.64 -16.48 -15.57
C ARG A 282 9.87 -17.11 -16.23
N LYS A 283 10.34 -18.25 -15.74
CA LYS A 283 11.64 -18.87 -16.09
C LYS A 283 12.85 -17.94 -15.86
N ARG A 284 12.67 -16.87 -15.09
CA ARG A 284 13.69 -15.87 -14.77
C ARG A 284 13.53 -15.48 -13.31
N TYR A 285 14.66 -15.35 -12.60
CA TYR A 285 14.67 -14.92 -11.21
C TYR A 285 14.46 -13.42 -11.04
N VAL A 286 14.96 -12.63 -12.00
CA VAL A 286 15.07 -11.18 -11.87
C VAL A 286 14.48 -10.50 -13.09
N ASP A 287 13.41 -9.74 -12.89
CA ASP A 287 12.91 -8.77 -13.84
C ASP A 287 12.33 -7.53 -13.16
N SER A 288 11.75 -6.63 -13.93
CA SER A 288 11.29 -5.34 -13.43
C SER A 288 10.06 -5.42 -12.52
N GLY A 289 9.22 -6.44 -12.68
CA GLY A 289 8.13 -6.69 -11.74
C GLY A 289 8.66 -7.29 -10.44
N SER A 290 9.58 -8.26 -10.55
CA SER A 290 10.23 -8.88 -9.39
C SER A 290 10.98 -7.88 -8.52
N LEU A 291 11.82 -7.05 -9.13
CA LEU A 291 12.63 -6.06 -8.42
C LEU A 291 11.76 -4.99 -7.76
N LEU A 292 10.67 -4.58 -8.43
CA LEU A 292 9.72 -3.64 -7.84
C LEU A 292 9.02 -4.27 -6.63
N LEU A 293 8.56 -5.52 -6.74
CA LEU A 293 7.92 -6.23 -5.63
C LEU A 293 8.88 -6.40 -4.44
N VAL A 294 10.15 -6.75 -4.69
CA VAL A 294 11.16 -6.86 -3.63
C VAL A 294 11.40 -5.50 -2.97
N ALA A 295 11.55 -4.43 -3.75
CA ALA A 295 11.73 -3.09 -3.18
C ALA A 295 10.51 -2.63 -2.40
N TRP A 296 9.31 -2.88 -2.93
CA TRP A 296 8.04 -2.54 -2.30
C TRP A 296 7.81 -3.29 -0.99
N PHE A 297 8.24 -4.54 -0.90
CA PHE A 297 8.13 -5.31 0.34
C PHE A 297 9.22 -4.94 1.36
N LEU A 298 10.46 -4.78 0.91
CA LEU A 298 11.60 -4.59 1.82
C LEU A 298 11.66 -3.20 2.44
N VAL A 299 11.34 -2.15 1.68
CA VAL A 299 11.44 -0.77 2.19
C VAL A 299 10.56 -0.54 3.42
N PRO A 300 9.24 -0.82 3.40
CA PRO A 300 8.42 -0.62 4.58
C PRO A 300 8.89 -1.44 5.78
N ILE A 301 9.37 -2.67 5.58
CA ILE A 301 9.95 -3.50 6.67
C ILE A 301 11.19 -2.83 7.27
N VAL A 302 12.08 -2.28 6.46
CA VAL A 302 13.25 -1.56 6.97
C VAL A 302 12.82 -0.28 7.70
N MET A 303 11.80 0.41 7.20
CA MET A 303 11.29 1.64 7.80
C MET A 303 10.60 1.40 9.15
N THR A 304 9.98 0.23 9.39
CA THR A 304 9.49 -0.11 10.74
C THR A 304 10.62 -0.22 11.77
N GLN A 305 11.86 -0.40 11.29
CA GLN A 305 13.08 -0.51 12.12
C GLN A 305 13.93 0.77 12.11
N ALA A 306 13.41 1.88 11.58
CA ALA A 306 14.19 3.11 11.40
C ALA A 306 14.73 3.70 12.73
N TYR A 307 14.10 3.36 13.87
CA TYR A 307 14.59 3.71 15.21
C TYR A 307 16.01 3.22 15.49
N LEU A 308 16.42 2.09 14.91
CA LEU A 308 17.79 1.55 15.04
C LEU A 308 18.84 2.48 14.43
N PHE A 309 18.43 3.35 13.50
CA PHE A 309 19.26 4.34 12.84
C PHE A 309 19.02 5.76 13.38
N GLY A 310 18.30 5.90 14.50
CA GLY A 310 18.02 7.20 15.12
C GLY A 310 16.94 8.03 14.42
N VAL A 311 16.14 7.43 13.53
CA VAL A 311 15.02 8.11 12.87
C VAL A 311 13.73 7.78 13.62
N PHE A 312 13.13 8.78 14.27
CA PHE A 312 11.97 8.63 15.13
C PHE A 312 10.67 9.06 14.45
N VAL A 313 9.94 8.08 13.93
CA VAL A 313 8.69 8.26 13.17
C VAL A 313 7.65 7.25 13.64
N ASP A 314 6.40 7.42 13.23
CA ASP A 314 5.34 6.47 13.55
C ASP A 314 5.55 5.14 12.78
N TYR A 315 6.25 4.19 13.41
CA TYR A 315 6.64 2.93 12.78
C TYR A 315 5.45 2.04 12.45
N SER A 316 4.37 2.13 13.24
CA SER A 316 3.16 1.34 13.05
C SER A 316 2.54 1.61 11.67
N ARG A 317 2.61 2.88 11.22
CA ARG A 317 2.09 3.29 9.90
C ARG A 317 2.78 2.61 8.74
N PHE A 318 4.05 2.21 8.86
CA PHE A 318 4.75 1.52 7.78
C PHE A 318 4.23 0.08 7.58
N MET A 319 3.60 -0.53 8.59
CA MET A 319 3.00 -1.86 8.44
C MET A 319 1.91 -1.88 7.37
N TYR A 320 1.12 -0.81 7.25
CA TYR A 320 0.08 -0.69 6.22
C TYR A 320 0.66 -0.70 4.79
N PHE A 321 1.94 -0.32 4.61
CA PHE A 321 2.60 -0.38 3.30
C PHE A 321 3.20 -1.76 2.99
N ILE A 322 3.38 -2.64 3.99
CA ILE A 322 3.77 -4.05 3.83
C ILE A 322 2.58 -4.87 3.31
N ASP A 323 1.36 -4.48 3.71
CA ASP A 323 0.13 -5.24 3.45
C ASP A 323 0.01 -5.69 1.99
N PHE A 324 0.01 -4.73 1.08
CA PHE A 324 -0.22 -5.01 -0.33
C PHE A 324 0.85 -5.90 -1.00
N PRO A 325 2.16 -5.60 -0.92
CA PRO A 325 3.18 -6.51 -1.47
C PRO A 325 3.14 -7.88 -0.77
N GLY A 326 2.77 -7.94 0.51
CA GLY A 326 2.49 -9.19 1.24
C GLY A 326 1.36 -9.99 0.60
N ILE A 327 0.20 -9.38 0.36
CA ILE A 327 -0.95 -9.98 -0.31
C ILE A 327 -0.56 -10.55 -1.68
N LEU A 328 0.23 -9.80 -2.47
CA LEU A 328 0.70 -10.26 -3.78
C LEU A 328 1.53 -11.55 -3.67
N ILE A 329 2.41 -11.62 -2.67
CA ILE A 329 3.27 -12.78 -2.43
C ILE A 329 2.44 -13.97 -1.94
N ILE A 330 1.62 -13.78 -0.90
CA ILE A 330 0.78 -14.83 -0.30
C ILE A 330 -0.14 -15.46 -1.36
N SER A 331 -0.74 -14.64 -2.21
CA SER A 331 -1.59 -15.08 -3.32
C SER A 331 -0.86 -15.97 -4.31
N ALA A 332 0.40 -15.63 -4.62
CA ALA A 332 1.23 -16.44 -5.49
C ALA A 332 1.64 -17.74 -4.80
N CYS A 333 2.11 -17.68 -3.55
CA CYS A 333 2.44 -18.85 -2.75
C CYS A 333 1.29 -19.86 -2.76
N LEU A 334 0.07 -19.41 -2.45
CA LEU A 334 -1.12 -20.26 -2.42
C LEU A 334 -1.46 -20.83 -3.80
N PHE A 335 -1.41 -20.01 -4.86
CA PHE A 335 -1.64 -20.48 -6.23
C PHE A 335 -0.64 -21.58 -6.63
N TYR A 336 0.65 -21.37 -6.38
CA TYR A 336 1.68 -22.35 -6.73
C TYR A 336 1.59 -23.60 -5.85
N LEU A 337 1.25 -23.46 -4.57
CA LEU A 337 0.99 -24.59 -3.68
C LEU A 337 -0.12 -25.48 -4.26
N PHE A 338 -1.28 -24.92 -4.58
CA PHE A 338 -2.38 -25.68 -5.20
C PHE A 338 -1.99 -26.30 -6.53
N ARG A 339 -1.27 -25.55 -7.38
CA ARG A 339 -0.81 -26.06 -8.68
C ARG A 339 0.12 -27.26 -8.52
N TYR A 340 1.09 -27.20 -7.60
CA TYR A 340 2.03 -28.29 -7.38
C TYR A 340 1.36 -29.50 -6.73
N THR A 341 0.45 -29.29 -5.78
CA THR A 341 -0.36 -30.35 -5.17
C THR A 341 -1.22 -31.05 -6.23
N SER A 342 -1.90 -30.30 -7.10
CA SER A 342 -2.70 -30.86 -8.20
C SER A 342 -1.87 -31.69 -9.19
N ILE A 343 -0.68 -31.22 -9.55
CA ILE A 343 0.27 -31.98 -10.39
C ILE A 343 0.75 -33.25 -9.67
N ALA A 344 0.99 -33.18 -8.36
CA ALA A 344 1.40 -34.34 -7.57
C ALA A 344 0.27 -35.40 -7.57
N ILE A 345 -0.96 -35.01 -7.22
CA ILE A 345 -2.14 -35.88 -7.15
C ILE A 345 -2.44 -36.51 -8.51
N SER A 346 -2.49 -35.71 -9.58
CA SER A 346 -2.83 -36.19 -10.94
C SER A 346 -1.81 -37.18 -11.52
N ARG A 347 -0.58 -37.21 -10.98
CA ARG A 347 0.46 -38.17 -11.42
C ARG A 347 0.56 -39.41 -10.52
N VAL A 348 -0.16 -39.49 -9.41
CA VAL A 348 -0.18 -40.65 -8.51
C VAL A 348 -0.54 -41.97 -9.21
N PRO A 349 -1.39 -42.05 -10.25
CA PRO A 349 -1.71 -43.34 -10.87
C PRO A 349 -0.54 -43.98 -11.66
N LYS A 350 0.58 -43.26 -11.89
CA LYS A 350 1.68 -43.72 -12.79
C LYS A 350 3.11 -43.45 -12.29
N ILE A 351 3.37 -43.09 -11.03
CA ILE A 351 4.73 -42.65 -10.61
C ILE A 351 5.58 -43.73 -9.92
N LYS A 352 6.82 -43.87 -10.42
CA LYS A 352 8.00 -44.40 -9.71
C LYS A 352 8.44 -43.44 -8.59
N TRP A 353 8.41 -43.93 -7.33
CA TRP A 353 8.68 -43.22 -6.06
C TRP A 353 9.91 -42.28 -6.04
N ASN A 354 10.95 -42.57 -6.83
CA ASN A 354 12.19 -41.79 -6.87
C ASN A 354 12.06 -40.34 -7.39
N ARG A 355 11.02 -40.01 -8.19
CA ARG A 355 10.78 -38.62 -8.62
C ARG A 355 10.02 -37.79 -7.58
N ILE A 356 9.14 -38.43 -6.78
CA ILE A 356 8.37 -37.76 -5.72
C ILE A 356 9.29 -37.28 -4.60
N LYS A 357 10.33 -38.04 -4.24
CA LYS A 357 11.35 -37.63 -3.25
C LYS A 357 11.99 -36.27 -3.53
N LYS A 358 12.08 -35.83 -4.79
CA LYS A 358 12.65 -34.51 -5.13
C LYS A 358 11.66 -33.35 -4.99
N THR A 359 10.36 -33.59 -5.11
CA THR A 359 9.33 -32.53 -5.06
C THR A 359 8.64 -32.41 -3.71
N VAL A 360 8.63 -33.48 -2.90
CA VAL A 360 8.05 -33.50 -1.56
C VAL A 360 8.68 -32.46 -0.62
N PRO A 361 10.02 -32.27 -0.57
CA PRO A 361 10.61 -31.25 0.28
C PRO A 361 10.14 -29.84 -0.07
N VAL A 362 9.94 -29.54 -1.36
CA VAL A 362 9.45 -28.23 -1.81
C VAL A 362 7.99 -28.03 -1.41
N LEU A 363 7.15 -29.06 -1.54
CA LEU A 363 5.74 -29.01 -1.16
C LEU A 363 5.56 -28.86 0.35
N ILE A 364 6.28 -29.67 1.14
CA ILE A 364 6.29 -29.59 2.60
C ILE A 364 6.81 -28.23 3.04
N PHE A 365 7.95 -27.77 2.50
CA PHE A 365 8.50 -26.46 2.85
C PHE A 365 7.53 -25.31 2.51
N THR A 366 6.89 -25.35 1.33
CA THR A 366 5.92 -24.33 0.92
C THR A 366 4.68 -24.36 1.81
N ALA A 367 4.16 -25.55 2.14
CA ALA A 367 3.02 -25.71 3.02
C ALA A 367 3.35 -25.31 4.47
N SER A 368 4.53 -25.67 4.99
CA SER A 368 4.99 -25.29 6.33
C SER A 368 5.22 -23.80 6.45
N ILE A 369 5.81 -23.14 5.44
CA ILE A 369 5.90 -21.67 5.40
C ILE A 369 4.51 -21.05 5.30
N PHE A 370 3.60 -21.63 4.53
CA PHE A 370 2.25 -21.09 4.37
C PHE A 370 1.43 -21.20 5.66
N ILE A 371 1.50 -22.35 6.33
CA ILE A 371 0.92 -22.55 7.66
C ILE A 371 1.57 -21.59 8.65
N PHE A 372 2.90 -21.45 8.63
CA PHE A 372 3.59 -20.48 9.47
C PHE A 372 3.10 -19.04 9.21
N ILE A 373 2.99 -18.58 7.96
CA ILE A 373 2.51 -17.23 7.63
C ILE A 373 1.06 -17.01 8.08
N ILE A 374 0.18 -18.01 7.90
CA ILE A 374 -1.21 -17.93 8.35
C ILE A 374 -1.30 -17.90 9.88
N VAL A 375 -0.54 -18.76 10.55
CA VAL A 375 -0.62 -18.96 12.00
C VAL A 375 0.18 -17.91 12.77
N SER A 376 1.27 -17.37 12.21
CA SER A 376 2.25 -16.59 12.99
C SER A 376 2.05 -15.08 12.97
N LEU A 377 1.29 -14.50 12.03
CA LEU A 377 1.40 -13.06 11.76
C LEU A 377 0.09 -12.33 11.40
N TRP A 378 -1.00 -13.05 11.13
CA TRP A 378 -2.29 -12.43 10.80
C TRP A 378 -3.37 -12.66 11.86
N SER A 379 -3.10 -13.48 12.88
CA SER A 379 -3.90 -13.52 14.10
C SER A 379 -3.38 -12.50 15.11
N ILE A 380 -3.34 -11.22 14.75
CA ILE A 380 -3.53 -10.22 15.79
C ILE A 380 -4.99 -10.41 16.18
N PHE A 381 -5.22 -11.13 17.28
CA PHE A 381 -6.56 -11.24 17.83
C PHE A 381 -7.03 -9.80 18.14
N PRO A 382 -8.23 -9.41 17.71
CA PRO A 382 -8.79 -8.08 17.98
C PRO A 382 -8.70 -7.69 19.46
N ASP A 383 -8.70 -8.68 20.35
CA ASP A 383 -8.65 -8.52 21.80
C ASP A 383 -7.37 -7.84 22.32
N GLU A 384 -6.27 -7.84 21.55
CA GLU A 384 -5.03 -7.10 21.88
C GLU A 384 -4.96 -5.71 21.25
N ALA A 385 -5.74 -5.45 20.18
CA ALA A 385 -5.82 -4.12 19.54
C ALA A 385 -6.92 -3.23 20.15
N MET A 386 -7.80 -3.81 20.97
CA MET A 386 -8.92 -3.12 21.66
C MET A 386 -8.70 -2.92 23.17
N LYS A 387 -7.51 -3.24 23.69
CA LYS A 387 -7.05 -2.82 25.02
C LYS A 387 -6.05 -1.69 24.89
#